data_AF-A0A2V0PQT3-F1
#
_entry.id   AF-A0A2V0PQT3-F1
#
_cell.length_a   1.000
_cell.length_b   1.000
_cell.length_c   1.000
_cell.angle_alpha   90.00
_cell.angle_beta   90.00
_cell.angle_gamma   90.00
#
_symmetry.space_group_name_H-M   'P 1'
#
loop_
_entity.id
_entity.type
_entity.pdbx_description
1 polymer ?
#
loop_
_entity_poly.entity_id
_entity_poly.type
_entity_poly.pdbx_seq_one_letter_code
_entity_poly.pdbx_strand_id
1 'polypeptide(L)'
;MAKAEAKKATPKKAAAKPKVEKKEKKAKKEKDPNAPKRGLGSYMFFAQAKRGEVKAKNPTYGLGEIGKELGAMWKALGDKEKSKYEDMAKKDKERYEKELAKYKAKK
;
A
#
# COMPACT_ATOMS: atom_id res chain seq x y z
N MET A 1 37.97 0.05 -31.61
CA MET A 1 36.51 0.28 -31.49
C MET A 1 36.17 0.44 -30.02
N ALA A 2 35.36 1.45 -29.70
CA ALA A 2 35.13 2.00 -28.36
C ALA A 2 33.79 1.57 -27.73
N LYS A 3 33.63 1.96 -26.46
CA LYS A 3 32.52 1.81 -25.47
C LYS A 3 32.60 0.51 -24.63
N ALA A 4 33.01 0.50 -23.36
CA ALA A 4 32.71 1.33 -22.19
C ALA A 4 31.24 1.28 -21.76
N GLU A 5 30.93 0.49 -20.73
CA GLU A 5 29.96 0.84 -19.68
C GLU A 5 30.33 0.14 -18.36
N ALA A 6 30.95 0.91 -17.47
CA ALA A 6 31.01 0.64 -16.05
C ALA A 6 29.93 1.48 -15.36
N LYS A 7 29.26 0.92 -14.34
CA LYS A 7 28.99 1.61 -13.05
C LYS A 7 28.34 0.68 -12.01
N LYS A 8 29.17 0.37 -10.99
CA LYS A 8 28.89 0.13 -9.54
C LYS A 8 28.04 -1.11 -9.15
N ALA A 9 28.59 -2.16 -8.52
CA ALA A 9 29.10 -2.27 -7.14
C ALA A 9 28.10 -1.73 -6.09
N THR A 10 27.53 -2.50 -5.15
CA THR A 10 28.16 -3.49 -4.25
C THR A 10 27.15 -4.51 -3.67
N PRO A 11 27.62 -5.70 -3.22
CA PRO A 11 26.85 -6.80 -2.63
C PRO A 11 26.88 -6.78 -1.08
N LYS A 12 25.85 -7.33 -0.39
CA LYS A 12 26.01 -8.09 0.88
C LYS A 12 24.69 -8.50 1.55
N LYS A 13 24.70 -9.77 2.01
CA LYS A 13 24.33 -10.25 3.36
C LYS A 13 22.90 -10.77 3.60
N ALA A 14 22.87 -12.09 3.80
CA ALA A 14 21.90 -12.82 4.60
C ALA A 14 21.62 -12.14 5.95
N ALA A 15 20.35 -11.94 6.31
CA ALA A 15 19.89 -11.85 7.69
C ALA A 15 18.37 -11.87 7.78
N ALA A 16 17.88 -12.75 8.66
CA ALA A 16 16.79 -12.50 9.60
C ALA A 16 15.37 -12.25 9.07
N LYS A 17 14.51 -13.23 9.40
CA LYS A 17 13.11 -13.03 9.80
C LYS A 17 13.00 -11.73 10.64
N PRO A 18 12.18 -10.72 10.29
CA PRO A 18 11.90 -9.65 11.22
C PRO A 18 10.85 -10.17 12.20
N LYS A 19 11.37 -10.44 13.39
CA LYS A 19 10.72 -10.54 14.69
C LYS A 19 9.53 -9.57 14.79
N VAL A 20 8.43 -10.11 15.29
CA VAL A 20 7.22 -9.40 15.71
C VAL A 20 7.61 -8.42 16.82
N GLU A 21 8.08 -7.23 16.46
CA GLU A 21 8.17 -6.11 17.39
C GLU A 21 6.82 -5.41 17.41
N LYS A 22 6.11 -5.68 18.51
CA LYS A 22 4.93 -4.99 19.02
C LYS A 22 5.17 -3.48 19.00
N LYS A 23 4.89 -2.85 17.86
CA LYS A 23 4.84 -1.40 17.74
C LYS A 23 3.71 -0.92 18.65
N GLU A 24 4.11 -0.30 19.76
CA GLU A 24 3.25 0.40 20.69
C GLU A 24 2.13 1.10 19.93
N LYS A 25 0.89 0.88 20.38
CA LYS A 25 -0.30 1.58 19.90
C LYS A 25 -0.04 3.07 20.12
N LYS A 26 0.52 3.75 19.11
CA LYS A 26 0.48 5.22 19.04
C LYS A 26 -0.97 5.57 19.26
N ALA A 27 -1.25 6.22 20.39
CA ALA A 27 -2.55 6.77 20.71
C ALA A 27 -3.10 7.39 19.43
N LYS A 28 -4.25 6.88 18.98
CA LYS A 28 -4.90 7.27 17.74
C LYS A 28 -5.25 8.75 17.93
N LYS A 29 -4.34 9.65 17.56
CA LYS A 29 -4.58 11.10 17.52
C LYS A 29 -5.96 11.24 16.89
N GLU A 30 -6.90 11.80 17.64
CA GLU A 30 -8.26 12.03 17.16
C GLU A 30 -8.12 12.60 15.77
N LYS A 31 -8.55 11.81 14.79
CA LYS A 31 -8.59 12.30 13.42
C LYS A 31 -9.65 13.37 13.47
N ASP A 32 -9.23 14.63 13.36
CA ASP A 32 -10.15 15.75 13.24
C ASP A 32 -11.23 15.31 12.22
N PRO A 33 -12.53 15.36 12.57
CA PRO A 33 -13.60 14.87 11.67
C PRO A 33 -13.64 15.62 10.33
N ASN A 34 -13.04 16.81 10.30
CA ASN A 34 -12.91 17.64 9.10
C ASN A 34 -11.64 17.36 8.28
N ALA A 35 -10.68 16.57 8.80
CA ALA A 35 -9.48 16.25 8.05
C ALA A 35 -9.81 15.34 6.85
N PRO A 36 -9.28 15.64 5.66
CA PRO A 36 -9.53 14.81 4.48
C PRO A 36 -9.05 13.39 4.76
N LYS A 37 -9.79 12.42 4.24
CA LYS A 37 -9.45 11.01 4.43
C LYS A 37 -8.18 10.71 3.63
N ARG A 38 -7.18 10.12 4.29
CA ARG A 38 -5.91 9.71 3.67
C ARG A 38 -6.12 9.04 2.32
N GLY A 39 -5.31 9.43 1.33
CA GLY A 39 -5.27 8.75 0.05
C GLY A 39 -5.02 7.25 0.22
N LEU A 40 -5.68 6.46 -0.63
CA LEU A 40 -5.57 5.02 -0.70
C LEU A 40 -4.32 4.66 -1.53
N GLY A 41 -3.53 3.71 -1.01
CA GLY A 41 -2.38 3.18 -1.75
C GLY A 41 -2.79 2.16 -2.81
N SER A 42 -1.85 1.77 -3.67
CA SER A 42 -2.07 0.80 -4.77
C SER A 42 -2.62 -0.53 -4.27
N TYR A 43 -2.02 -1.07 -3.20
CA TYR A 43 -2.51 -2.26 -2.52
C TYR A 43 -3.94 -2.10 -1.97
N MET A 44 -4.33 -0.90 -1.50
CA MET A 44 -5.67 -0.69 -0.95
C MET A 44 -6.74 -0.69 -2.03
N PHE A 45 -6.46 -0.13 -3.21
CA PHE A 45 -7.37 -0.22 -4.35
C PHE A 45 -7.58 -1.67 -4.79
N PHE A 46 -6.49 -2.43 -4.91
CA PHE A 46 -6.56 -3.86 -5.19
C PHE A 46 -7.34 -4.62 -4.11
N ALA A 47 -7.00 -4.38 -2.83
CA ALA A 47 -7.63 -5.05 -1.72
C ALA A 47 -9.12 -4.71 -1.62
N GLN A 48 -9.57 -3.49 -1.93
CA GLN A 48 -11.01 -3.17 -1.92
C GLN A 48 -11.76 -3.95 -3.00
N ALA A 49 -11.24 -3.99 -4.23
CA ALA A 49 -11.85 -4.73 -5.33
C ALA A 49 -11.88 -6.24 -5.03
N LYS A 50 -10.74 -6.80 -4.64
CA LYS A 50 -10.59 -8.25 -4.43
C LYS A 50 -11.15 -8.72 -3.11
N ARG A 51 -11.21 -7.90 -2.05
CA ARG A 51 -11.83 -8.32 -0.77
C ARG A 51 -13.30 -8.68 -0.95
N GLY A 52 -14.02 -7.96 -1.80
CA GLY A 52 -15.40 -8.30 -2.16
C GLY A 52 -15.48 -9.67 -2.82
N GLU A 53 -14.64 -9.91 -3.83
CA GLU A 53 -14.55 -11.19 -4.53
C GLU A 53 -14.13 -12.35 -3.61
N VAL A 54 -13.11 -12.16 -2.77
CA VAL A 54 -12.59 -13.18 -1.85
C VAL A 54 -13.61 -13.49 -0.76
N LYS A 55 -14.32 -12.48 -0.24
CA LYS A 55 -15.40 -12.69 0.74
C LYS A 55 -16.60 -13.38 0.09
N ALA A 56 -16.92 -13.08 -1.16
CA ALA A 56 -18.01 -13.74 -1.88
C ALA A 56 -17.68 -15.21 -2.18
N LYS A 57 -16.43 -15.50 -2.57
CA LYS A 57 -15.95 -16.87 -2.80
C LYS A 57 -15.78 -17.66 -1.51
N ASN A 58 -15.32 -17.01 -0.44
CA ASN A 58 -15.06 -17.63 0.86
C ASN A 58 -15.77 -16.82 1.97
N PRO A 59 -17.09 -16.97 2.10
CA PRO A 59 -17.85 -16.26 3.14
C PRO A 59 -17.45 -16.70 4.56
N THR A 60 -16.82 -17.87 4.70
CA THR A 60 -16.31 -18.44 5.96
C THR A 60 -15.02 -17.78 6.42
N TYR A 61 -14.28 -17.11 5.53
CA TYR A 61 -13.00 -16.48 5.89
C TYR A 61 -13.24 -15.16 6.63
N GLY A 62 -12.63 -15.06 7.82
CA GLY A 62 -12.60 -13.81 8.57
C GLY A 62 -11.75 -12.75 7.87
N LEU A 63 -11.90 -11.48 8.29
CA LEU A 63 -11.10 -10.36 7.76
C LEU A 63 -9.58 -10.63 7.77
N GLY A 64 -9.09 -11.34 8.79
CA GLY A 64 -7.67 -11.69 8.92
C GLY A 64 -7.20 -12.64 7.81
N GLU A 65 -7.96 -13.70 7.55
CA GLU A 65 -7.65 -14.68 6.50
C GLU A 65 -7.78 -14.06 5.11
N ILE A 66 -8.82 -13.26 4.88
CA ILE A 66 -8.99 -12.49 3.64
C ILE A 66 -7.79 -11.56 3.42
N GLY A 67 -7.31 -10.90 4.47
CA GLY A 67 -6.13 -10.04 4.40
C GLY A 67 -4.85 -10.79 4.04
N LYS A 68 -4.66 -12.00 4.56
CA LYS A 68 -3.52 -12.86 4.21
C LYS A 68 -3.58 -13.28 2.74
N GLU A 69 -4.75 -13.73 2.28
CA GLU A 69 -4.95 -14.14 0.90
C GLU A 69 -4.72 -12.98 -0.09
N LEU A 70 -5.27 -11.81 0.21
CA LEU A 70 -5.04 -10.59 -0.58
C LEU A 70 -3.57 -10.20 -0.62
N GLY A 71 -2.84 -10.35 0.48
CA GLY A 71 -1.41 -10.08 0.55
C GLY A 71 -0.59 -11.05 -0.30
N ALA A 72 -0.95 -12.34 -0.30
CA ALA A 72 -0.33 -13.35 -1.15
C ALA A 72 -0.63 -13.07 -2.63
N MET A 73 -1.89 -12.79 -2.96
CA MET A 73 -2.33 -12.47 -4.32
C MET A 73 -1.65 -11.20 -4.83
N TRP A 74 -1.49 -10.18 -4.00
CA TRP A 74 -0.73 -8.97 -4.36
C TRP A 74 0.74 -9.25 -4.63
N LYS A 75 1.39 -10.12 -3.87
CA LYS A 75 2.78 -10.51 -4.16
C LYS A 75 2.88 -11.29 -5.47
N ALA A 76 1.91 -12.16 -5.74
CA ALA A 76 1.82 -12.95 -6.97
C ALA A 76 1.41 -12.14 -8.21
N LEU A 77 0.75 -10.98 -8.04
CA LEU A 77 0.45 -10.08 -9.15
C LEU A 77 1.74 -9.61 -9.84
N GLY A 78 1.72 -9.61 -11.16
CA GLY A 78 2.80 -9.07 -11.97
C GLY A 78 2.88 -7.53 -11.89
N ASP A 79 4.06 -6.99 -12.23
CA ASP A 79 4.33 -5.55 -12.20
C ASP A 79 3.36 -4.74 -13.09
N LYS A 80 2.84 -5.34 -14.16
CA LYS A 80 1.85 -4.71 -15.05
C LYS A 80 0.54 -4.37 -14.31
N GLU A 81 0.00 -5.32 -13.55
CA GLU A 81 -1.23 -5.08 -12.81
C GLU A 81 -0.98 -4.15 -11.63
N LYS A 82 0.12 -4.35 -10.91
CA LYS A 82 0.55 -3.44 -9.84
C LYS A 82 0.66 -2.01 -10.33
N SER A 83 1.30 -1.78 -11.48
CA SER A 83 1.45 -0.45 -12.08
C SER A 83 0.10 0.21 -12.32
N LYS A 84 -0.89 -0.53 -12.86
CA LYS A 84 -2.26 -0.01 -13.05
C LYS A 84 -2.85 0.50 -11.72
N TYR A 85 -2.68 -0.25 -10.63
CA TYR A 85 -3.13 0.16 -9.30
C TYR A 85 -2.26 1.28 -8.70
N GLU A 86 -0.98 1.36 -9.03
CA GLU A 86 -0.09 2.46 -8.64
C GLU A 86 -0.47 3.76 -9.31
N ASP A 87 -0.84 3.76 -10.59
CA ASP A 87 -1.32 4.97 -11.27
C ASP A 87 -2.66 5.46 -10.69
N MET A 88 -3.57 4.55 -10.33
CA MET A 88 -4.78 4.90 -9.59
C MET A 88 -4.47 5.47 -8.21
N ALA A 89 -3.51 4.89 -7.50
CA ALA A 89 -3.06 5.38 -6.20
C ALA A 89 -2.37 6.73 -6.26
N LYS A 90 -1.58 7.00 -7.31
CA LYS A 90 -0.97 8.32 -7.54
C LYS A 90 -2.05 9.38 -7.71
N LYS A 91 -3.05 9.13 -8.55
CA LYS A 91 -4.18 10.05 -8.76
C LYS A 91 -4.94 10.34 -7.46
N ASP A 92 -5.22 9.31 -6.66
CA ASP A 92 -5.91 9.49 -5.38
C ASP A 92 -5.03 10.19 -4.33
N LYS A 93 -3.72 9.94 -4.35
CA LYS A 93 -2.75 10.68 -3.53
C LYS A 93 -2.76 12.16 -3.88
N GLU A 94 -2.74 12.52 -5.16
CA GLU A 94 -2.82 13.92 -5.60
C GLU A 94 -4.14 14.57 -5.18
N ARG A 95 -5.26 13.84 -5.29
CA ARG A 95 -6.56 14.29 -4.77
C ARG A 95 -6.45 14.58 -3.27
N TYR A 96 -5.90 13.65 -2.50
CA TYR A 96 -5.74 13.81 -1.06
C TYR A 96 -4.84 14.99 -0.71
N GLU A 97 -3.73 15.20 -1.42
CA GLU A 97 -2.82 16.33 -1.20
C GLU A 97 -3.51 17.67 -1.47
N LYS A 98 -4.32 17.77 -2.54
CA LYS A 98 -5.13 18.96 -2.83
C LYS A 98 -6.15 19.24 -1.73
N GLU A 99 -6.90 18.22 -1.30
CA GLU A 99 -7.89 18.37 -0.23
C GLU A 99 -7.23 18.68 1.11
N LEU A 100 -6.06 18.12 1.38
CA LEU A 100 -5.27 18.39 2.58
C LEU A 100 -4.69 19.82 2.58
N ALA A 101 -4.27 20.33 1.43
CA ALA A 101 -3.84 21.72 1.30
C ALA A 101 -5.01 22.68 1.58
N LYS A 102 -6.19 22.43 1.00
CA LYS A 102 -7.41 23.21 1.30
C LYS A 102 -7.81 23.13 2.76
N TYR A 103 -7.75 21.93 3.35
CA TYR A 103 -8.06 21.74 4.76
C TYR A 103 -7.09 22.47 5.68
N LYS A 104 -5.78 22.42 5.38
CA LYS A 104 -4.77 23.18 6.13
C LYS A 104 -4.93 24.69 5.97
N ALA A 105 -5.31 25.17 4.79
CA ALA A 105 -5.57 26.59 4.56
C ALA A 105 -6.87 27.08 5.22
N LYS A 106 -7.80 26.17 5.50
CA LYS A 106 -9.08 26.44 6.17
C LYS A 106 -9.02 26.24 7.69
N LYS A 107 -7.94 25.64 8.21
CA LYS A 107 -7.69 25.43 9.64
C LYS A 107 -6.87 26.59 10.19
#